data_AF-A0A442ME12-F1
#
_entry.id   AF-A0A442ME12-F1
#
_cell.length_a   1.000
_cell.length_b   1.000
_cell.length_c   1.000
_cell.angle_alpha   90.00
_cell.angle_beta   90.00
_cell.angle_gamma   90.00
#
_symmetry.space_group_name_H-M   'P 1'
#
loop_
_entity.id
_entity.type
_entity.pdbx_description
1 polymer ?
#
loop_
_entity_poly.entity_id
_entity_poly.type
_entity_poly.pdbx_seq_one_letter_code
_entity_poly.pdbx_strand_id
1 'polypeptide(L)'
;MIDPKEIDDRAEVMGVHVANVERDYVFGWLLKAFYENDFLAPRLIFKGGNAMRKAFYPNTRFSTDLDFSLESALDLDRASVEINRACEAAQAMCGVQFDTAKNTLKPDAFLDENRRSYKGSVYFQDFYGNAASVTIAVRVDLTEFDRIYLPTVMRPLIHAYSDAPECLAELRCMALEELLANKLKCLIQRRHSFDLYDLVYAAFFERSIEVDRRAVLSTFLKKTIFQASPASAKDILLGIPMPFFKAAWTKYVAPLAARLEFERAEEGFRAAVESIFEGVFPRGWSSTPFYPAQLRNLIMEAGSSRRLLALTYDGRERQVEPYALTYKRRKDGHAEEYFYVWDRTGGQTSGPGQKTLLHAKVRDMRILDEQFEPRFPIELAKAGQPSEKEHFGDGIVRTRARVPRKVSTRPQARPRKGPLWGGMSYTVQCPYCLKKFKRSTLTTALNPHKDSNGYPCASRHGYLV
;
A
#
# COMPACT_ATOMS: atom_id res chain seq x y z
N MET A 1 -9.14 -22.97 20.18
CA MET A 1 -8.39 -22.94 18.91
C MET A 1 -9.09 -23.86 17.95
N ILE A 2 -9.32 -23.42 16.71
CA ILE A 2 -9.88 -24.32 15.69
C ILE A 2 -8.92 -25.47 15.38
N ASP A 3 -9.50 -26.59 14.95
CA ASP A 3 -8.75 -27.80 14.62
C ASP A 3 -7.90 -27.59 13.34
N PRO A 4 -6.65 -28.10 13.27
CA PRO A 4 -5.84 -28.02 12.06
C PRO A 4 -6.55 -28.56 10.80
N LYS A 5 -7.43 -29.54 10.95
CA LYS A 5 -8.27 -30.05 9.86
C LYS A 5 -9.23 -28.98 9.33
N GLU A 6 -9.83 -28.15 10.19
CA GLU A 6 -10.66 -27.04 9.71
C GLU A 6 -9.84 -26.05 8.90
N ILE A 7 -8.58 -25.78 9.30
CA ILE A 7 -7.68 -24.90 8.56
C ILE A 7 -7.38 -25.47 7.17
N ASP A 8 -7.08 -26.76 7.10
CA ASP A 8 -6.83 -27.47 5.84
C ASP A 8 -8.07 -27.46 4.94
N ASP A 9 -9.24 -27.83 5.47
CA ASP A 9 -10.52 -27.86 4.74
C ASP A 9 -10.87 -26.46 4.20
N ARG A 10 -10.69 -25.40 5.01
CA ARG A 10 -10.92 -24.01 4.59
C ARG A 10 -9.92 -23.57 3.52
N ALA A 11 -8.66 -23.94 3.66
CA ALA A 11 -7.61 -23.62 2.69
C ALA A 11 -7.90 -24.26 1.33
N GLU A 12 -8.33 -25.52 1.32
CA GLU A 12 -8.74 -26.24 0.12
C GLU A 12 -9.97 -25.59 -0.53
N VAL A 13 -11.05 -25.38 0.23
CA VAL A 13 -12.29 -24.74 -0.27
C VAL A 13 -12.01 -23.34 -0.84
N MET A 14 -11.17 -22.55 -0.17
CA MET A 14 -10.81 -21.22 -0.64
C MET A 14 -9.75 -21.23 -1.75
N GLY A 15 -9.08 -22.37 -1.98
CA GLY A 15 -7.96 -22.51 -2.92
C GLY A 15 -6.76 -21.63 -2.57
N VAL A 16 -6.48 -21.43 -1.27
CA VAL A 16 -5.36 -20.61 -0.77
C VAL A 16 -4.45 -21.41 0.14
N HIS A 17 -3.23 -20.95 0.35
CA HIS A 17 -2.31 -21.60 1.29
C HIS A 17 -2.80 -21.48 2.74
N VAL A 18 -2.64 -22.53 3.55
CA VAL A 18 -3.04 -22.62 4.97
C VAL A 18 -2.62 -21.43 5.82
N ALA A 19 -1.37 -20.96 5.67
CA ALA A 19 -0.87 -19.74 6.32
C ALA A 19 -1.70 -18.46 6.11
N ASN A 20 -2.51 -18.36 5.04
CA ASN A 20 -3.44 -17.23 4.86
C ASN A 20 -4.70 -17.42 5.70
N VAL A 21 -5.18 -18.66 5.83
CA VAL A 21 -6.30 -19.02 6.70
C VAL A 21 -5.92 -18.84 8.17
N GLU A 22 -4.72 -19.29 8.58
CA GLU A 22 -4.19 -19.07 9.94
C GLU A 22 -4.12 -17.57 10.29
N ARG A 23 -3.57 -16.74 9.39
CA ARG A 23 -3.51 -15.28 9.61
C ARG A 23 -4.89 -14.66 9.69
N ASP A 24 -5.80 -15.04 8.80
CA ASP A 24 -7.16 -14.53 8.80
C ASP A 24 -7.91 -14.91 10.08
N TYR A 25 -7.73 -16.13 10.58
CA TYR A 25 -8.25 -16.57 11.87
C TYR A 25 -7.68 -15.74 13.03
N VAL A 26 -6.36 -15.57 13.08
CA VAL A 26 -5.69 -14.78 14.12
C VAL A 26 -6.11 -13.31 14.09
N PHE A 27 -6.39 -12.72 12.92
CA PHE A 27 -6.92 -11.36 12.85
C PHE A 27 -8.27 -11.21 13.55
N GLY A 28 -9.14 -12.22 13.51
CA GLY A 28 -10.43 -12.17 14.22
C GLY A 28 -10.20 -12.00 15.73
N TRP A 29 -9.41 -12.90 16.31
CA TRP A 29 -9.11 -12.89 17.74
C TRP A 29 -8.29 -11.66 18.19
N LEU A 30 -7.34 -11.19 17.38
CA LEU A 30 -6.62 -9.94 17.67
C LEU A 30 -7.54 -8.72 17.60
N LEU A 31 -8.44 -8.64 16.62
CA LEU A 31 -9.40 -7.54 16.53
C LEU A 31 -10.34 -7.55 17.74
N LYS A 32 -10.88 -8.71 18.12
CA LYS A 32 -11.69 -8.84 19.35
C LYS A 32 -10.91 -8.31 20.56
N ALA A 33 -9.70 -8.80 20.79
CA ALA A 33 -8.89 -8.38 21.93
C ALA A 33 -8.49 -6.89 21.89
N PHE A 34 -8.26 -6.30 20.71
CA PHE A 34 -7.99 -4.87 20.57
C PHE A 34 -9.22 -4.02 20.89
N TYR A 35 -10.40 -4.45 20.47
CA TYR A 35 -11.66 -3.72 20.70
C TYR A 35 -12.28 -3.96 22.09
N GLU A 36 -11.81 -4.99 22.82
CA GLU A 36 -12.14 -5.20 24.23
C GLU A 36 -11.10 -4.56 25.19
N ASN A 37 -9.98 -4.07 24.67
CA ASN A 37 -8.96 -3.41 25.49
C ASN A 37 -9.30 -1.92 25.71
N ASP A 38 -9.41 -1.51 26.98
CA ASP A 38 -9.79 -0.15 27.40
C ASP A 38 -8.89 0.97 26.86
N PHE A 39 -7.62 0.68 26.60
CA PHE A 39 -6.69 1.66 26.05
C PHE A 39 -6.77 1.74 24.52
N LEU A 40 -6.83 0.60 23.84
CA LEU A 40 -6.78 0.51 22.39
C LEU A 40 -8.13 0.85 21.75
N ALA A 41 -9.22 0.21 22.20
CA ALA A 41 -10.55 0.32 21.62
C ALA A 41 -11.02 1.78 21.35
N PRO A 42 -10.94 2.73 22.31
CA PRO A 42 -11.40 4.09 22.08
C PRO A 42 -10.51 4.88 21.11
N ARG A 43 -9.32 4.39 20.75
CA ARG A 43 -8.35 5.07 19.87
C ARG A 43 -8.32 4.50 18.45
N LEU A 44 -8.61 3.21 18.29
CA LEU A 44 -8.49 2.52 17.01
C LEU A 44 -9.71 2.75 16.10
N ILE A 45 -9.45 3.14 14.86
CA ILE A 45 -10.44 3.19 13.79
C ILE A 45 -9.95 2.29 12.68
N PHE A 46 -10.59 1.14 12.48
CA PHE A 46 -10.12 0.12 11.59
C PHE A 46 -10.34 0.50 10.11
N LYS A 47 -9.31 0.32 9.30
CA LYS A 47 -9.31 0.68 7.86
C LYS A 47 -8.53 -0.34 7.03
N GLY A 48 -8.35 -0.02 5.75
CA GLY A 48 -7.53 -0.81 4.83
C GLY A 48 -8.23 -2.07 4.32
N GLY A 49 -7.44 -3.01 3.77
CA GLY A 49 -7.97 -4.22 3.14
C GLY A 49 -8.61 -5.19 4.13
N ASN A 50 -8.03 -5.33 5.33
CA ASN A 50 -8.60 -6.20 6.34
C ASN A 50 -9.88 -5.63 6.97
N ALA A 51 -10.08 -4.30 7.02
CA ALA A 51 -11.38 -3.73 7.37
C ALA A 51 -12.46 -4.18 6.38
N MET A 52 -12.17 -4.13 5.07
CA MET A 52 -13.11 -4.65 4.07
C MET A 52 -13.43 -6.13 4.32
N ARG A 53 -12.44 -6.97 4.62
CA ARG A 53 -12.66 -8.41 4.84
C ARG A 53 -13.39 -8.75 6.14
N LYS A 54 -13.02 -8.09 7.24
CA LYS A 54 -13.47 -8.41 8.60
C LYS A 54 -14.69 -7.62 9.06
N ALA A 55 -15.13 -6.59 8.32
CA ALA A 55 -16.30 -5.79 8.70
C ALA A 55 -17.36 -5.64 7.58
N PHE A 56 -17.01 -5.88 6.31
CA PHE A 56 -17.91 -5.66 5.18
C PHE A 56 -18.14 -6.91 4.33
N TYR A 57 -17.08 -7.60 3.91
CA TYR A 57 -17.14 -8.63 2.88
C TYR A 57 -16.33 -9.89 3.26
N PRO A 58 -16.99 -10.99 3.67
CA PRO A 58 -16.30 -12.20 4.16
C PRO A 58 -15.39 -12.85 3.11
N ASN A 59 -15.71 -12.69 1.83
CA ASN A 59 -15.04 -13.40 0.74
C ASN A 59 -14.01 -12.56 -0.02
N THR A 60 -13.80 -11.29 0.32
CA THR A 60 -12.80 -10.46 -0.38
C THR A 60 -11.37 -10.99 -0.18
N ARG A 61 -10.41 -10.45 -0.94
CA ARG A 61 -9.00 -10.86 -0.87
C ARG A 61 -8.43 -10.82 0.55
N PHE A 62 -7.42 -11.66 0.78
CA PHE A 62 -6.60 -11.60 1.97
C PHE A 62 -5.70 -10.36 1.94
N SER A 63 -5.52 -9.76 3.11
CA SER A 63 -4.56 -8.68 3.36
C SER A 63 -3.68 -9.07 4.54
N THR A 64 -2.47 -8.54 4.60
CA THR A 64 -1.46 -8.98 5.58
C THR A 64 -1.34 -8.05 6.78
N ASP A 65 -1.91 -6.87 6.64
CA ASP A 65 -1.71 -5.75 7.54
C ASP A 65 -3.06 -5.38 8.16
N LEU A 66 -3.10 -5.17 9.46
CA LEU A 66 -4.20 -4.53 10.18
C LEU A 66 -3.90 -3.03 10.23
N ASP A 67 -4.62 -2.25 9.42
CA ASP A 67 -4.44 -0.81 9.33
C ASP A 67 -5.43 -0.08 10.24
N PHE A 68 -4.95 0.86 11.05
CA PHE A 68 -5.78 1.69 11.91
C PHE A 68 -5.45 3.17 11.76
N SER A 69 -6.51 3.98 11.78
CA SER A 69 -6.41 5.42 11.96
C SER A 69 -6.61 5.76 13.43
N LEU A 70 -5.88 6.77 13.90
CA LEU A 70 -6.01 7.35 15.23
C LEU A 70 -6.35 8.83 15.08
N GLU A 71 -7.27 9.34 15.90
CA GLU A 71 -7.63 10.76 15.91
C GLU A 71 -6.68 11.60 16.78
N SER A 72 -5.92 10.95 17.65
CA SER A 72 -4.97 11.58 18.57
C SER A 72 -3.59 10.96 18.46
N ALA A 73 -2.60 11.63 19.07
CA ALA A 73 -1.29 11.04 19.30
C ALA A 73 -1.39 9.74 20.12
N LEU A 74 -0.45 8.84 19.88
CA LEU A 74 -0.31 7.57 20.54
C LEU A 74 0.90 7.59 21.48
N ASP A 75 0.67 7.23 22.73
CA ASP A 75 1.76 6.84 23.63
C ASP A 75 2.29 5.48 23.17
N LEU A 76 3.45 5.50 22.50
CA LEU A 76 4.03 4.33 21.86
C LEU A 76 4.40 3.23 22.86
N ASP A 77 4.95 3.60 24.01
CA ASP A 77 5.39 2.65 25.03
C ASP A 77 4.18 1.98 25.66
N ARG A 78 3.16 2.78 26.01
CA ARG A 78 1.89 2.24 26.50
C ARG A 78 1.19 1.38 25.46
N ALA A 79 1.15 1.81 24.19
CA ALA A 79 0.54 1.03 23.12
C ALA A 79 1.24 -0.33 22.92
N SER A 80 2.57 -0.39 23.02
CA SER A 80 3.31 -1.65 22.93
C SER A 80 2.93 -2.61 24.05
N VAL A 81 2.76 -2.11 25.28
CA VAL A 81 2.32 -2.93 26.43
C VAL A 81 0.89 -3.42 26.22
N GLU A 82 -0.02 -2.56 25.80
CA GLU A 82 -1.44 -2.91 25.63
C GLU A 82 -1.67 -3.84 24.44
N ILE A 83 -0.90 -3.74 23.36
CA ILE A 83 -0.93 -4.72 22.26
C ILE A 83 -0.49 -6.10 22.76
N ASN A 84 0.56 -6.19 23.59
CA ASN A 84 0.98 -7.47 24.16
C ASN A 84 -0.07 -8.05 25.11
N ARG A 85 -0.69 -7.22 25.96
CA ARG A 85 -1.83 -7.64 26.79
C ARG A 85 -2.99 -8.16 25.96
N ALA A 86 -3.30 -7.53 24.84
CA ALA A 86 -4.33 -8.02 23.93
C ALA A 86 -3.94 -9.34 23.25
N CYS A 87 -2.66 -9.56 22.94
CA CYS A 87 -2.17 -10.85 22.46
C CYS A 87 -2.34 -11.94 23.53
N GLU A 88 -2.01 -11.65 24.78
CA GLU A 88 -2.19 -12.57 25.92
C GLU A 88 -3.67 -12.88 26.18
N ALA A 89 -4.55 -11.89 26.07
CA ALA A 89 -5.99 -12.08 26.17
C ALA A 89 -6.51 -12.95 25.02
N ALA A 90 -6.10 -12.68 23.77
CA ALA A 90 -6.44 -13.51 22.62
C ALA A 90 -5.94 -14.95 22.81
N GLN A 91 -4.72 -15.14 23.32
CA GLN A 91 -4.18 -16.46 23.66
C GLN A 91 -5.04 -17.19 24.69
N ALA A 92 -5.48 -16.51 25.75
CA ALA A 92 -6.32 -17.11 26.77
C ALA A 92 -7.71 -17.51 26.23
N MET A 93 -8.28 -16.72 25.32
CA MET A 93 -9.60 -16.99 24.74
C MET A 93 -9.54 -18.13 23.70
N CYS A 94 -8.56 -18.11 22.81
CA CYS A 94 -8.57 -18.97 21.63
C CYS A 94 -7.45 -20.02 21.59
N GLY A 95 -6.48 -19.99 22.51
CA GLY A 95 -5.38 -20.96 22.60
C GLY A 95 -4.19 -20.71 21.67
N VAL A 96 -4.24 -19.71 20.78
CA VAL A 96 -3.12 -19.35 19.89
C VAL A 96 -1.93 -18.86 20.72
N GLN A 97 -0.75 -19.43 20.48
CA GLN A 97 0.47 -19.07 21.20
C GLN A 97 1.15 -17.86 20.55
N PHE A 98 1.10 -16.70 21.22
CA PHE A 98 1.79 -15.49 20.79
C PHE A 98 3.19 -15.40 21.39
N ASP A 99 4.16 -14.94 20.60
CA ASP A 99 5.53 -14.68 21.02
C ASP A 99 5.71 -13.19 21.31
N THR A 100 5.17 -12.74 22.45
CA THR A 100 5.16 -11.32 22.86
C THR A 100 6.57 -10.74 23.04
N ALA A 101 7.57 -11.60 23.30
CA ALA A 101 8.97 -11.20 23.39
C ALA A 101 9.56 -10.78 22.03
N LYS A 102 9.04 -11.28 20.92
CA LYS A 102 9.42 -10.87 19.56
C LYS A 102 8.56 -9.73 19.00
N ASN A 103 7.43 -9.42 19.64
CA ASN A 103 6.56 -8.36 19.19
C ASN A 103 7.31 -7.03 19.13
N THR A 104 7.02 -6.24 18.11
CA THR A 104 7.63 -4.91 17.94
C THR A 104 6.56 -3.91 17.62
N LEU A 105 6.76 -2.67 18.06
CA LEU A 105 6.03 -1.49 17.61
C LEU A 105 7.04 -0.36 17.47
N LYS A 106 7.25 0.15 16.26
CA LYS A 106 8.30 1.13 15.97
C LYS A 106 7.75 2.28 15.14
N PRO A 107 8.28 3.51 15.30
CA PRO A 107 8.03 4.58 14.36
C PRO A 107 8.45 4.15 12.95
N ASP A 108 7.61 4.42 11.97
CA ASP A 108 7.93 4.26 10.55
C ASP A 108 8.30 5.63 9.96
N ALA A 109 7.67 6.04 8.86
CA ALA A 109 7.92 7.34 8.26
C ALA A 109 7.03 8.43 8.87
N PHE A 110 7.54 9.66 8.90
CA PHE A 110 6.69 10.84 8.99
C PHE A 110 5.85 10.90 7.71
N LEU A 111 4.53 10.93 7.87
CA LEU A 111 3.62 11.15 6.74
C LEU A 111 3.63 12.63 6.33
N ASP A 112 3.71 13.51 7.33
CA ASP A 112 3.99 14.95 7.24
C ASP A 112 4.55 15.48 8.58
N GLU A 113 4.69 16.80 8.73
CA GLU A 113 5.20 17.46 9.93
C GLU A 113 4.43 17.10 11.21
N ASN A 114 3.14 16.74 11.10
CA ASN A 114 2.22 16.54 12.22
C ASN A 114 1.74 15.09 12.38
N ARG A 115 1.88 14.24 11.36
CA ARG A 115 1.37 12.86 11.34
C ARG A 115 2.50 11.83 11.37
N ARG A 116 2.45 10.96 12.37
CA ARG A 116 3.36 9.82 12.51
C ARG A 116 2.64 8.53 12.15
N SER A 117 3.42 7.62 11.56
CA SER A 117 2.99 6.24 11.38
C SER A 117 3.84 5.32 12.25
N TYR A 118 3.21 4.27 12.78
CA TYR A 118 3.89 3.22 13.53
C TYR A 118 3.63 1.87 12.86
N LYS A 119 4.67 1.05 12.80
CA LYS A 119 4.60 -0.32 12.29
C LYS A 119 4.87 -1.30 13.41
N GLY A 120 3.88 -2.14 13.65
CA GLY A 120 3.91 -3.25 14.57
C GLY A 120 4.11 -4.57 13.84
N SER A 121 4.73 -5.52 14.50
CA SER A 121 4.72 -6.93 14.08
C SER A 121 4.41 -7.79 15.29
N VAL A 122 3.29 -8.49 15.23
CA VAL A 122 2.84 -9.46 16.23
C VAL A 122 3.14 -10.86 15.72
N TYR A 123 3.78 -11.67 16.56
CA TYR A 123 4.30 -12.98 16.20
C TYR A 123 3.51 -14.09 16.90
N PHE A 124 3.13 -15.13 16.18
CA PHE A 124 2.43 -16.30 16.73
C PHE A 124 2.95 -17.61 16.14
N GLN A 125 2.79 -18.70 16.88
CA GLN A 125 3.18 -20.05 16.44
C GLN A 125 2.15 -20.62 15.45
N ASP A 126 2.61 -21.41 14.49
CA ASP A 126 1.72 -22.15 13.59
C ASP A 126 0.83 -23.16 14.34
N PHE A 127 -0.23 -23.62 13.68
CA PHE A 127 -1.25 -24.46 14.31
C PHE A 127 -0.89 -25.96 14.26
N TYR A 128 0.22 -26.32 13.63
CA TYR A 128 0.61 -27.71 13.34
C TYR A 128 1.69 -28.24 14.29
N GLY A 129 2.08 -27.49 15.32
CA GLY A 129 2.92 -27.98 16.41
C GLY A 129 4.35 -28.36 15.98
N ASN A 130 4.83 -27.83 14.86
CA ASN A 130 6.20 -28.11 14.42
C ASN A 130 7.19 -27.48 15.41
N ALA A 131 7.98 -28.33 16.10
CA ALA A 131 9.02 -27.92 17.05
C ALA A 131 10.09 -26.97 16.48
N ALA A 132 10.08 -26.74 15.17
CA ALA A 132 10.88 -25.74 14.47
C ALA A 132 10.10 -24.45 14.19
N SER A 133 9.81 -23.67 15.24
CA SER A 133 9.81 -22.19 15.21
C SER A 133 9.16 -21.46 14.01
N VAL A 134 8.06 -21.94 13.43
CA VAL A 134 7.38 -21.17 12.37
C VAL A 134 6.58 -20.08 13.06
N THR A 135 7.21 -18.90 13.19
CA THR A 135 6.55 -17.72 13.72
C THR A 135 5.97 -16.91 12.56
N ILE A 136 4.65 -16.79 12.52
CA ILE A 136 3.95 -15.98 11.53
C ILE A 136 3.81 -14.56 12.09
N ALA A 137 4.03 -13.55 11.25
CA ALA A 137 3.91 -12.15 11.63
C ALA A 137 2.60 -11.54 11.10
N VAL A 138 1.85 -10.90 11.99
CA VAL A 138 0.78 -9.95 11.69
C VAL A 138 1.36 -8.54 11.74
N ARG A 139 1.16 -7.75 10.69
CA ARG A 139 1.55 -6.32 10.71
C ARG A 139 0.42 -5.47 11.24
N VAL A 140 0.76 -4.49 12.06
CA VAL A 140 -0.19 -3.52 12.62
C VAL A 140 0.31 -2.13 12.26
N ASP A 141 -0.42 -1.42 11.41
CA ASP A 141 -0.05 -0.11 10.93
C ASP A 141 -0.97 0.94 11.58
N LEU A 142 -0.40 1.84 12.37
CA LEU A 142 -1.13 2.89 13.10
C LEU A 142 -0.79 4.25 12.50
N THR A 143 -1.80 5.04 12.17
CA THR A 143 -1.61 6.40 11.61
C THR A 143 -2.21 7.46 12.54
N GLU A 144 -1.38 8.33 13.12
CA GLU A 144 -1.84 9.45 13.95
C GLU A 144 -2.46 10.58 13.14
N PHE A 145 -3.42 11.27 13.77
CA PHE A 145 -4.17 12.41 13.25
C PHE A 145 -4.64 12.19 11.81
N ASP A 146 -5.04 10.96 11.49
CA ASP A 146 -5.51 10.66 10.16
C ASP A 146 -6.83 11.40 9.93
N ARG A 147 -6.95 12.00 8.75
CA ARG A 147 -8.12 12.82 8.46
C ARG A 147 -9.24 11.92 7.95
N ILE A 148 -10.23 11.73 8.81
CA ILE A 148 -11.46 11.01 8.55
C ILE A 148 -12.51 12.02 8.08
N TYR A 149 -13.15 11.73 6.94
CA TYR A 149 -14.06 12.67 6.26
C TYR A 149 -15.52 12.28 6.42
N LEU A 150 -15.80 11.00 6.66
CA LEU A 150 -17.13 10.49 6.95
C LEU A 150 -17.19 9.98 8.40
N PRO A 151 -18.35 10.05 9.08
CA PRO A 151 -18.50 9.45 10.40
C PRO A 151 -18.06 7.98 10.41
N THR A 152 -17.38 7.57 11.49
CA THR A 152 -17.04 6.16 11.67
C THR A 152 -18.29 5.31 11.83
N VAL A 153 -18.20 4.04 11.45
CA VAL A 153 -19.31 3.08 11.50
C VAL A 153 -18.97 1.93 12.44
N MET A 154 -19.94 1.49 13.22
CA MET A 154 -19.81 0.25 14.00
C MET A 154 -20.24 -0.93 13.12
N ARG A 155 -19.43 -1.99 13.10
CA ARG A 155 -19.70 -3.19 12.32
C ARG A 155 -19.36 -4.43 13.14
N PRO A 156 -20.21 -5.48 13.11
CA PRO A 156 -19.87 -6.74 13.74
C PRO A 156 -18.65 -7.36 13.05
N LEU A 157 -17.76 -7.93 13.86
CA LEU A 157 -16.61 -8.69 13.38
C LEU A 157 -17.07 -9.93 12.60
N ILE A 158 -16.57 -10.07 11.38
CA ILE A 158 -16.76 -11.24 10.54
C ILE A 158 -15.67 -12.27 10.88
N HIS A 159 -16.04 -13.29 11.63
CA HIS A 159 -15.21 -14.46 11.95
C HIS A 159 -15.84 -15.72 11.35
N ALA A 160 -15.32 -16.17 10.21
CA ALA A 160 -15.95 -17.22 9.39
C ALA A 160 -15.49 -18.64 9.73
N TYR A 161 -15.33 -18.94 11.03
CA TYR A 161 -14.81 -20.21 11.56
C TYR A 161 -15.78 -20.83 12.56
N SER A 162 -15.58 -22.10 12.90
CA SER A 162 -16.49 -22.84 13.78
C SER A 162 -16.68 -22.22 15.17
N ASP A 163 -15.68 -21.50 15.68
CA ASP A 163 -15.67 -20.78 16.96
C ASP A 163 -16.23 -19.33 16.88
N ALA A 164 -16.91 -18.97 15.78
CA ALA A 164 -17.54 -17.65 15.62
C ALA A 164 -18.41 -17.17 16.81
N PRO A 165 -19.20 -18.03 17.48
CA PRO A 165 -19.98 -17.61 18.65
C PRO A 165 -19.13 -17.07 19.82
N GLU A 166 -17.85 -17.45 19.90
CA GLU A 166 -16.92 -17.03 20.94
C GLU A 166 -16.12 -15.77 20.51
N CYS A 167 -15.97 -15.56 19.20
CA CYS A 167 -15.21 -14.46 18.60
C CYS A 167 -16.11 -13.28 18.17
N LEU A 168 -17.02 -12.85 19.04
CA LEU A 168 -17.91 -11.71 18.80
C LEU A 168 -17.27 -10.39 19.26
N ALA A 169 -17.31 -9.36 18.41
CA ALA A 169 -16.86 -8.01 18.72
C ALA A 169 -17.52 -6.97 17.80
N GLU A 170 -17.70 -5.74 18.29
CA GLU A 170 -18.13 -4.59 17.49
C GLU A 170 -16.91 -3.74 17.12
N LEU A 171 -16.66 -3.58 15.83
CA LEU A 171 -15.51 -2.87 15.29
C LEU A 171 -15.89 -1.45 14.91
N ARG A 172 -15.17 -0.45 15.45
CA ARG A 172 -15.26 0.92 14.95
C ARG A 172 -14.40 1.06 13.69
N CYS A 173 -15.05 1.16 12.54
CA CYS A 173 -14.43 1.16 11.22
C CYS A 173 -14.56 2.51 10.51
N MET A 174 -13.64 2.77 9.58
CA MET A 174 -13.84 3.78 8.55
C MET A 174 -15.00 3.37 7.64
N ALA A 175 -15.87 4.33 7.29
CA ALA A 175 -16.99 4.08 6.39
C ALA A 175 -16.51 3.49 5.04
N LEU A 176 -17.30 2.57 4.48
CA LEU A 176 -16.95 1.88 3.24
C LEU A 176 -16.70 2.86 2.09
N GLU A 177 -17.52 3.90 1.99
CA GLU A 177 -17.40 4.94 0.97
C GLU A 177 -16.05 5.67 1.07
N GLU A 178 -15.57 5.92 2.29
CA GLU A 178 -14.26 6.52 2.51
C GLU A 178 -13.12 5.54 2.22
N LEU A 179 -13.28 4.24 2.51
CA LEU A 179 -12.34 3.21 2.08
C LEU A 179 -12.21 3.16 0.56
N LEU A 180 -13.32 3.21 -0.18
CA LEU A 180 -13.31 3.23 -1.65
C LEU A 180 -12.74 4.55 -2.20
N ALA A 181 -13.04 5.68 -1.57
CA ALA A 181 -12.41 6.95 -1.90
C ALA A 181 -10.88 6.91 -1.73
N ASN A 182 -10.39 6.22 -0.69
CA ASN A 182 -8.96 5.97 -0.51
C ASN A 182 -8.37 5.09 -1.61
N LYS A 183 -9.11 4.09 -2.11
CA LYS A 183 -8.68 3.26 -3.25
C LYS A 183 -8.55 4.07 -4.54
N LEU A 184 -9.52 4.93 -4.86
CA LEU A 184 -9.42 5.86 -5.98
C LEU A 184 -8.20 6.79 -5.84
N LYS A 185 -7.98 7.35 -4.65
CA LYS A 185 -6.79 8.17 -4.36
C LYS A 185 -5.49 7.38 -4.57
N CYS A 186 -5.42 6.15 -4.06
CA CYS A 186 -4.24 5.30 -4.20
C CYS A 186 -3.96 4.93 -5.66
N LEU A 187 -4.99 4.64 -6.48
CA LEU A 187 -4.81 4.33 -7.90
C LEU A 187 -4.16 5.46 -8.69
N ILE A 188 -4.39 6.71 -8.28
CA ILE A 188 -3.74 7.90 -8.86
C ILE A 188 -2.30 8.08 -8.38
N GLN A 189 -1.99 7.59 -7.17
CA GLN A 189 -0.73 7.82 -6.43
C GLN A 189 0.29 6.70 -6.57
N ARG A 190 -0.17 5.47 -6.76
CA ARG A 190 0.69 4.28 -6.79
C ARG A 190 0.06 3.21 -7.66
N ARG A 191 0.91 2.35 -8.18
CA ARG A 191 0.49 1.27 -9.08
C ARG A 191 0.41 -0.05 -8.31
N HIS A 192 -0.67 -0.25 -7.58
CA HIS A 192 -0.90 -1.44 -6.75
C HIS A 192 -2.19 -2.14 -7.17
N SER A 193 -2.10 -3.38 -7.66
CA SER A 193 -3.26 -4.14 -8.15
C SER A 193 -4.32 -4.41 -7.08
N PHE A 194 -3.93 -4.39 -5.81
CA PHE A 194 -4.84 -4.56 -4.68
C PHE A 194 -5.87 -3.44 -4.58
N ASP A 195 -5.49 -2.20 -4.92
CA ASP A 195 -6.43 -1.07 -4.87
C ASP A 195 -7.47 -1.15 -5.99
N LEU A 196 -7.06 -1.65 -7.16
CA LEU A 196 -7.94 -1.91 -8.29
C LEU A 196 -8.93 -3.04 -7.95
N TYR A 197 -8.42 -4.15 -7.40
CA TYR A 197 -9.26 -5.26 -6.95
C TYR A 197 -10.29 -4.82 -5.92
N ASP A 198 -9.87 -4.13 -4.85
CA ASP A 198 -10.76 -3.74 -3.75
C ASP A 198 -11.92 -2.85 -4.25
N LEU A 199 -11.60 -1.88 -5.12
CA LEU A 199 -12.59 -0.98 -5.71
C LEU A 199 -13.60 -1.76 -6.57
N VAL A 200 -13.10 -2.60 -7.47
CA VAL A 200 -13.93 -3.37 -8.40
C VAL A 200 -14.80 -4.38 -7.66
N TYR A 201 -14.21 -5.09 -6.68
CA TYR A 201 -14.92 -6.07 -5.88
C TYR A 201 -16.13 -5.43 -5.19
N ALA A 202 -15.93 -4.32 -4.49
CA ALA A 202 -16.99 -3.64 -3.75
C ALA A 202 -17.98 -2.86 -4.63
N ALA A 203 -17.54 -2.28 -5.76
CA ALA A 203 -18.41 -1.46 -6.59
C ALA A 203 -19.25 -2.27 -7.58
N PHE A 204 -18.78 -3.46 -7.98
CA PHE A 204 -19.36 -4.18 -9.11
C PHE A 204 -19.74 -5.63 -8.80
N PHE A 205 -18.89 -6.37 -8.08
CA PHE A 205 -19.05 -7.81 -7.88
C PHE A 205 -19.87 -8.17 -6.66
N GLU A 206 -19.59 -7.54 -5.53
CA GLU A 206 -20.27 -7.78 -4.27
C GLU A 206 -21.25 -6.63 -4.00
N ARG A 207 -22.55 -6.93 -4.03
CA ARG A 207 -23.62 -5.93 -3.89
C ARG A 207 -24.45 -6.12 -2.62
N SER A 208 -23.99 -6.94 -1.69
CA SER A 208 -24.63 -7.11 -0.37
C SER A 208 -24.69 -5.84 0.46
N ILE A 209 -23.85 -4.85 0.16
CA ILE A 209 -23.83 -3.54 0.83
C ILE A 209 -24.00 -2.47 -0.23
N GLU A 210 -25.02 -1.62 -0.05
CA GLU A 210 -25.23 -0.46 -0.92
C GLU A 210 -24.15 0.60 -0.63
N VAL A 211 -23.50 1.09 -1.69
CA VAL A 211 -22.44 2.10 -1.61
C VAL A 211 -22.96 3.42 -2.15
N ASP A 212 -22.92 4.48 -1.33
CA ASP A 212 -23.25 5.82 -1.80
C ASP A 212 -22.11 6.39 -2.67
N ARG A 213 -22.32 6.34 -3.99
CA ARG A 213 -21.37 6.84 -4.99
C ARG A 213 -21.09 8.34 -4.85
N ARG A 214 -22.06 9.15 -4.41
CA ARG A 214 -21.87 10.60 -4.21
C ARG A 214 -21.00 10.84 -2.98
N ALA A 215 -21.17 10.06 -1.92
CA ALA A 215 -20.30 10.10 -0.76
C ALA A 215 -18.86 9.66 -1.12
N VAL A 216 -18.69 8.60 -1.92
CA VAL A 216 -17.38 8.18 -2.45
C VAL A 216 -16.71 9.32 -3.23
N LEU A 217 -17.41 9.89 -4.22
CA LEU A 217 -16.88 10.96 -5.07
C LEU A 217 -16.50 12.19 -4.24
N SER A 218 -17.43 12.70 -3.42
CA SER A 218 -17.19 13.90 -2.63
C SER A 218 -16.04 13.73 -1.63
N THR A 219 -15.90 12.54 -1.04
CA THR A 219 -14.81 12.21 -0.11
C THR A 219 -13.48 12.09 -0.84
N PHE A 220 -13.45 11.42 -1.99
CA PHE A 220 -12.27 11.33 -2.85
C PHE A 220 -11.78 12.72 -3.29
N LEU A 221 -12.69 13.59 -3.72
CA LEU A 221 -12.35 14.95 -4.14
C LEU A 221 -11.81 15.80 -2.98
N LYS A 222 -12.42 15.74 -1.79
CA LYS A 222 -11.92 16.43 -0.59
C LYS A 222 -10.53 15.94 -0.15
N LYS A 223 -10.23 14.66 -0.40
CA LYS A 223 -8.94 14.02 -0.08
C LYS A 223 -7.82 14.32 -1.07
N THR A 224 -8.12 14.94 -2.21
CA THR A 224 -7.18 15.11 -3.32
C THR A 224 -7.15 16.55 -3.82
N ILE A 225 -6.18 16.86 -4.68
CA ILE A 225 -6.06 18.17 -5.34
C ILE A 225 -7.14 18.42 -6.41
N PHE A 226 -7.97 17.42 -6.72
CA PHE A 226 -8.90 17.46 -7.85
C PHE A 226 -10.26 18.08 -7.53
N GLN A 227 -10.48 18.60 -6.32
CA GLN A 227 -11.75 19.22 -5.94
C GLN A 227 -12.20 20.31 -6.92
N ALA A 228 -11.26 21.09 -7.47
CA ALA A 228 -11.55 22.13 -8.46
C ALA A 228 -11.73 21.60 -9.90
N SER A 229 -11.24 20.39 -10.21
CA SER A 229 -11.43 19.75 -11.52
C SER A 229 -11.71 18.24 -11.40
N PRO A 230 -12.94 17.87 -11.02
CA PRO A 230 -13.32 16.46 -10.93
C PRO A 230 -13.19 15.71 -12.26
N ALA A 231 -13.43 16.39 -13.40
CA ALA A 231 -13.25 15.81 -14.73
C ALA A 231 -11.80 15.36 -14.99
N SER A 232 -10.80 16.17 -14.58
CA SER A 232 -9.40 15.77 -14.69
C SER A 232 -9.08 14.53 -13.84
N ALA A 233 -9.68 14.41 -12.65
CA ALA A 233 -9.55 13.21 -11.82
C ALA A 233 -10.10 11.97 -12.54
N LYS A 234 -11.28 12.09 -13.17
CA LYS A 234 -11.90 11.04 -13.98
C LYS A 234 -10.98 10.60 -15.11
N ASP A 235 -10.45 11.56 -15.89
CA ASP A 235 -9.57 11.27 -17.03
C ASP A 235 -8.28 10.57 -16.59
N ILE A 236 -7.70 10.99 -15.46
CA ILE A 236 -6.51 10.35 -14.88
C ILE A 236 -6.81 8.91 -14.44
N LEU A 237 -7.96 8.68 -13.80
CA LEU A 237 -8.39 7.34 -13.37
C LEU A 237 -8.66 6.41 -14.57
N LEU A 238 -9.34 6.90 -15.61
CA LEU A 238 -9.62 6.10 -16.81
C LEU A 238 -8.35 5.84 -17.65
N GLY A 239 -7.34 6.70 -17.50
CA GLY A 239 -6.05 6.59 -18.16
C GLY A 239 -4.95 5.88 -17.37
N ILE A 240 -5.27 5.19 -16.26
CA ILE A 240 -4.26 4.39 -15.54
C ILE A 240 -3.71 3.25 -16.43
N PRO A 241 -2.45 2.82 -16.23
CA PRO A 241 -1.78 1.91 -17.16
C PRO A 241 -2.23 0.45 -16.95
N MET A 242 -3.35 0.06 -17.54
CA MET A 242 -3.90 -1.30 -17.44
C MET A 242 -2.91 -2.44 -17.75
N PRO A 243 -1.97 -2.32 -18.71
CA PRO A 243 -0.96 -3.36 -18.93
C PRO A 243 -0.11 -3.67 -17.69
N PHE A 244 0.22 -2.64 -16.89
CA PHE A 244 0.93 -2.83 -15.63
C PHE A 244 0.09 -3.64 -14.64
N PHE A 245 -1.20 -3.28 -14.50
CA PHE A 245 -2.11 -3.98 -13.59
C PHE A 245 -2.35 -5.41 -14.02
N LYS A 246 -2.47 -5.68 -15.33
CA LYS A 246 -2.58 -7.04 -15.89
C LYS A 246 -1.38 -7.90 -15.51
N ALA A 247 -0.16 -7.37 -15.68
CA ALA A 247 1.06 -8.07 -15.29
C ALA A 247 1.17 -8.33 -13.78
N ALA A 248 0.54 -7.48 -12.96
CA ALA A 248 0.52 -7.59 -11.50
C ALA A 248 -0.75 -8.27 -10.95
N TRP A 249 -1.67 -8.71 -11.80
CA TRP A 249 -3.00 -9.16 -11.37
C TRP A 249 -2.95 -10.47 -10.60
N THR A 250 -2.03 -11.36 -10.94
CA THR A 250 -1.86 -12.66 -10.26
C THR A 250 -1.25 -12.58 -8.86
N LYS A 251 -0.92 -11.36 -8.39
CA LYS A 251 -0.19 -11.17 -7.12
C LYS A 251 -1.10 -11.09 -5.89
N TYR A 252 -2.40 -10.89 -6.04
CA TYR A 252 -3.32 -10.89 -4.89
C TYR A 252 -3.71 -12.31 -4.51
N VAL A 253 -3.99 -12.51 -3.23
CA VAL A 253 -4.49 -13.79 -2.71
C VAL A 253 -5.95 -13.58 -2.35
N ALA A 254 -6.86 -14.30 -3.00
CA ALA A 254 -8.29 -14.27 -2.68
C ALA A 254 -8.88 -15.69 -2.73
N PRO A 255 -9.98 -15.94 -2.00
CA PRO A 255 -10.78 -17.15 -2.15
C PRO A 255 -11.19 -17.36 -3.61
N LEU A 256 -11.31 -18.62 -4.05
CA LEU A 256 -11.73 -18.97 -5.42
C LEU A 256 -12.98 -18.22 -5.88
N ALA A 257 -14.00 -18.13 -5.02
CA ALA A 257 -15.25 -17.43 -5.31
C ALA A 257 -15.11 -15.92 -5.54
N ALA A 258 -14.00 -15.33 -5.07
CA ALA A 258 -13.72 -13.90 -5.17
C ALA A 258 -12.57 -13.57 -6.12
N ARG A 259 -12.04 -14.57 -6.84
CA ARG A 259 -11.06 -14.32 -7.90
C ARG A 259 -11.76 -13.71 -9.10
N LEU A 260 -11.15 -12.64 -9.60
CA LEU A 260 -11.65 -11.89 -10.74
C LEU A 260 -10.68 -12.09 -11.90
N GLU A 261 -11.22 -12.42 -13.08
CA GLU A 261 -10.45 -12.31 -14.33
C GLU A 261 -10.10 -10.84 -14.59
N PHE A 262 -8.92 -10.59 -15.16
CA PHE A 262 -8.42 -9.22 -15.31
C PHE A 262 -9.31 -8.41 -16.24
N GLU A 263 -9.74 -8.99 -17.36
CA GLU A 263 -10.58 -8.36 -18.36
C GLU A 263 -11.91 -7.89 -17.74
N ARG A 264 -12.57 -8.76 -16.98
CA ARG A 264 -13.80 -8.42 -16.26
C ARG A 264 -13.57 -7.37 -15.16
N ALA A 265 -12.40 -7.39 -14.54
CA ALA A 265 -12.04 -6.38 -13.53
C ALA A 265 -11.75 -5.02 -14.15
N GLU A 266 -11.13 -4.96 -15.32
CA GLU A 266 -10.91 -3.73 -16.09
C GLU A 266 -12.25 -3.12 -16.53
N GLU A 267 -13.17 -3.93 -17.06
CA GLU A 267 -14.52 -3.51 -17.43
C GLU A 267 -15.28 -2.97 -16.20
N GLY A 268 -15.28 -3.72 -15.11
CA GLY A 268 -15.90 -3.33 -13.85
C GLY A 268 -15.31 -2.04 -13.28
N PHE A 269 -14.00 -1.83 -13.42
CA PHE A 269 -13.34 -0.60 -13.01
C PHE A 269 -13.81 0.60 -13.83
N ARG A 270 -13.79 0.49 -15.17
CA ARG A 270 -14.25 1.57 -16.05
C ARG A 270 -15.70 1.92 -15.75
N ALA A 271 -16.57 0.92 -15.61
CA ALA A 271 -17.97 1.12 -15.24
C ALA A 271 -18.13 1.78 -13.86
N ALA A 272 -17.33 1.37 -12.86
CA ALA A 272 -17.35 1.97 -11.53
C ALA A 272 -16.91 3.44 -11.56
N VAL A 273 -15.84 3.78 -12.29
CA VAL A 273 -15.38 5.17 -12.43
C VAL A 273 -16.44 6.01 -13.16
N GLU A 274 -16.99 5.52 -14.27
CA GLU A 274 -18.06 6.21 -14.99
C GLU A 274 -19.28 6.47 -14.09
N SER A 275 -19.70 5.47 -13.31
CA SER A 275 -20.85 5.61 -12.41
C SER A 275 -20.58 6.53 -11.22
N ILE A 276 -19.39 6.46 -10.61
CA ILE A 276 -19.03 7.34 -9.49
C ILE A 276 -18.94 8.80 -9.93
N PHE A 277 -18.49 9.05 -11.16
CA PHE A 277 -18.35 10.39 -11.74
C PHE A 277 -19.55 10.77 -12.63
N GLU A 278 -20.70 10.13 -12.45
CA GLU A 278 -21.91 10.48 -13.18
C GLU A 278 -22.29 11.95 -12.93
N GLY A 279 -22.60 12.68 -14.01
CA GLY A 279 -22.87 14.13 -13.95
C GLY A 279 -21.64 15.03 -13.84
N VAL A 280 -20.42 14.48 -13.83
CA VAL A 280 -19.17 15.24 -13.93
C VAL A 280 -18.84 15.46 -15.41
N PHE A 281 -18.87 16.73 -15.83
CA PHE A 281 -18.52 17.13 -17.20
C PHE A 281 -17.25 17.99 -17.24
N PRO A 282 -16.45 17.93 -18.33
CA PRO A 282 -15.32 18.84 -18.52
C PRO A 282 -15.81 20.29 -18.54
N ARG A 283 -15.20 21.16 -17.70
CA ARG A 283 -15.49 22.60 -17.74
C ARG A 283 -14.68 23.27 -18.86
N GLY A 284 -15.23 23.27 -20.07
CA GLY A 284 -14.76 24.10 -21.20
C GLY A 284 -13.27 23.95 -21.60
N TRP A 285 -12.83 24.80 -22.53
CA TRP A 285 -11.48 24.83 -23.12
C TRP A 285 -10.38 25.38 -22.18
N SER A 286 -10.54 25.32 -20.85
CA SER A 286 -9.47 25.76 -19.95
C SER A 286 -8.37 24.68 -19.86
N SER A 287 -7.11 25.09 -19.91
CA SER A 287 -5.98 24.18 -19.70
C SER A 287 -6.13 23.44 -18.37
N THR A 288 -6.17 22.11 -18.41
CA THR A 288 -6.26 21.29 -17.20
C THR A 288 -5.07 21.58 -16.31
N PRO A 289 -5.23 22.03 -15.05
CA PRO A 289 -4.11 22.46 -14.21
C PRO A 289 -3.26 21.30 -13.67
N PHE A 290 -3.40 20.10 -14.24
CA PHE A 290 -2.79 18.85 -13.80
C PHE A 290 -2.06 18.18 -14.96
N TYR A 291 -1.05 17.39 -14.64
CA TYR A 291 -0.42 16.52 -15.63
C TYR A 291 -1.43 15.49 -16.13
N PRO A 292 -1.66 15.39 -17.45
CA PRO A 292 -2.59 14.43 -18.02
C PRO A 292 -2.10 12.99 -17.80
N ALA A 293 -3.02 12.03 -17.86
CA ALA A 293 -2.75 10.62 -17.54
C ALA A 293 -1.50 10.06 -18.26
N GLN A 294 -1.35 10.39 -19.55
CA GLN A 294 -0.26 9.92 -20.39
C GLN A 294 1.11 10.36 -19.83
N LEU A 295 1.28 11.65 -19.55
CA LEU A 295 2.53 12.18 -18.99
C LEU A 295 2.74 11.74 -17.55
N ARG A 296 1.67 11.77 -16.74
CA ARG A 296 1.71 11.32 -15.34
C ARG A 296 2.19 9.87 -15.25
N ASN A 297 1.71 8.99 -16.11
CA ASN A 297 2.15 7.60 -16.13
C ASN A 297 3.66 7.48 -16.41
N LEU A 298 4.19 8.19 -17.40
CA LEU A 298 5.62 8.16 -17.68
C LEU A 298 6.46 8.65 -16.49
N ILE A 299 6.02 9.73 -15.84
CA ILE A 299 6.67 10.28 -14.65
C ILE A 299 6.70 9.27 -13.50
N MET A 300 5.55 8.66 -13.19
CA MET A 300 5.41 7.71 -12.11
C MET A 300 6.24 6.44 -12.35
N GLU A 301 6.26 5.96 -13.60
CA GLU A 301 7.05 4.80 -13.99
C GLU A 301 8.55 5.05 -13.82
N ALA A 302 9.05 6.12 -14.45
CA ALA A 302 10.46 6.49 -14.41
C ALA A 302 10.95 6.70 -12.98
N GLY A 303 10.15 7.34 -12.12
CA GLY A 303 10.45 7.48 -10.71
C GLY A 303 10.52 6.14 -9.96
N SER A 304 9.55 5.25 -10.19
CA SER A 304 9.52 3.93 -9.53
C SER A 304 10.67 3.01 -9.97
N SER A 305 11.07 3.09 -11.24
CA SER A 305 12.17 2.31 -11.81
C SER A 305 13.52 3.00 -11.75
N ARG A 306 13.60 4.22 -11.19
CA ARG A 306 14.79 5.08 -11.16
C ARG A 306 15.44 5.27 -12.54
N ARG A 307 14.62 5.45 -13.57
CA ARG A 307 15.05 5.68 -14.95
C ARG A 307 14.92 7.16 -15.30
N LEU A 308 15.79 7.65 -16.18
CA LEU A 308 15.71 9.02 -16.66
C LEU A 308 14.50 9.22 -17.59
N LEU A 309 14.02 10.46 -17.65
CA LEU A 309 13.06 10.90 -18.66
C LEU A 309 13.77 11.79 -19.68
N ALA A 310 13.55 11.51 -20.96
CA ALA A 310 13.77 12.49 -22.01
C ALA A 310 12.45 13.23 -22.25
N LEU A 311 12.49 14.55 -22.30
CA LEU A 311 11.33 15.36 -22.62
C LEU A 311 11.69 16.61 -23.40
N THR A 312 10.75 17.11 -24.20
CA THR A 312 10.86 18.42 -24.85
C THR A 312 10.09 19.46 -24.05
N TYR A 313 10.79 20.42 -23.46
CA TYR A 313 10.22 21.52 -22.67
C TYR A 313 10.55 22.87 -23.28
N ASP A 314 9.53 23.67 -23.61
CA ASP A 314 9.68 24.96 -24.32
C ASP A 314 10.59 24.82 -25.57
N GLY A 315 10.38 23.74 -26.35
CA GLY A 315 11.12 23.47 -27.59
C GLY A 315 12.54 22.93 -27.40
N ARG A 316 12.95 22.55 -26.18
CA ARG A 316 14.28 21.99 -25.92
C ARG A 316 14.20 20.61 -25.32
N GLU A 317 15.02 19.71 -25.85
CA GLU A 317 15.22 18.40 -25.27
C GLU A 317 15.97 18.51 -23.94
N ARG A 318 15.48 17.76 -22.94
CA ARG A 318 16.06 17.65 -21.62
C ARG A 318 16.10 16.20 -21.19
N GLN A 319 17.16 15.82 -20.49
CA GLN A 319 17.23 14.57 -19.76
C GLN A 319 17.12 14.86 -18.27
N VAL A 320 16.10 14.30 -17.62
CA VAL A 320 15.73 14.68 -16.26
C VAL A 320 15.53 13.47 -15.35
N GLU A 321 15.91 13.65 -14.09
CA GLU A 321 15.61 12.73 -12.99
C GLU A 321 14.27 13.16 -12.35
N PRO A 322 13.22 12.31 -12.35
CA PRO A 322 11.91 12.64 -11.80
C PRO A 322 11.85 12.53 -10.26
N TYR A 323 11.40 13.59 -9.57
CA TYR A 323 11.35 13.60 -8.09
C TYR A 323 9.96 13.79 -7.48
N ALA A 324 9.15 14.75 -7.94
CA ALA A 324 7.86 15.02 -7.32
C ALA A 324 6.87 15.70 -8.28
N LEU A 325 5.57 15.45 -8.06
CA LEU A 325 4.46 16.21 -8.62
C LEU A 325 3.76 16.92 -7.46
N THR A 326 3.63 18.24 -7.53
CA THR A 326 3.05 19.03 -6.44
C THR A 326 2.13 20.11 -6.98
N TYR A 327 0.89 20.13 -6.49
CA TYR A 327 -0.06 21.19 -6.80
C TYR A 327 0.16 22.39 -5.88
N LYS A 328 0.39 23.57 -6.46
CA LYS A 328 0.60 24.80 -5.69
C LYS A 328 -0.22 25.95 -6.26
N ARG A 329 -0.63 26.86 -5.37
CA ARG A 329 -1.30 28.10 -5.74
C ARG A 329 -0.31 29.25 -5.66
N ARG A 330 -0.19 30.00 -6.75
CA ARG A 330 0.60 31.23 -6.80
C ARG A 330 -0.15 32.36 -6.08
N LYS A 331 0.58 33.41 -5.69
CA LYS A 331 0.00 34.59 -5.02
C LYS A 331 -1.06 35.31 -5.87
N ASP A 332 -1.02 35.16 -7.19
CA ASP A 332 -2.00 35.68 -8.15
C ASP A 332 -3.27 34.82 -8.24
N GLY A 333 -3.39 33.76 -7.43
CA GLY A 333 -4.55 32.86 -7.39
C GLY A 333 -4.47 31.69 -8.36
N HIS A 334 -3.53 31.68 -9.31
CA HIS A 334 -3.36 30.62 -10.29
C HIS A 334 -2.79 29.36 -9.64
N ALA A 335 -3.44 28.21 -9.86
CA ALA A 335 -3.04 26.96 -9.22
C ALA A 335 -2.81 25.86 -10.25
N GLU A 336 -1.63 25.26 -10.23
CA GLU A 336 -1.18 24.25 -11.18
C GLU A 336 -0.33 23.16 -10.51
N GLU A 337 -0.25 22.00 -11.16
CA GLU A 337 0.63 20.91 -10.79
C GLU A 337 2.02 21.11 -11.41
N TYR A 338 3.02 21.17 -10.54
CA TYR A 338 4.42 21.37 -10.88
C TYR A 338 5.18 20.05 -10.81
N PHE A 339 5.99 19.79 -11.83
CA PHE A 339 6.88 18.63 -11.87
C PHE A 339 8.30 19.04 -11.49
N TYR A 340 8.76 18.56 -10.35
CA TYR A 340 10.11 18.80 -9.83
C TYR A 340 11.08 17.73 -10.33
N VAL A 341 12.15 18.19 -10.95
CA VAL A 341 13.15 17.34 -11.57
C VAL A 341 14.57 17.84 -11.32
N TRP A 342 15.55 16.96 -11.47
CA TRP A 342 16.94 17.37 -11.70
C TRP A 342 17.26 17.24 -13.19
N ASP A 343 17.52 18.38 -13.83
CA ASP A 343 17.93 18.45 -15.23
C ASP A 343 19.43 18.19 -15.35
N ARG A 344 19.80 17.16 -16.13
CA ARG A 344 21.20 16.79 -16.39
C ARG A 344 21.80 17.47 -17.61
N THR A 345 20.96 17.99 -18.50
CA THR A 345 21.33 18.66 -19.75
C THR A 345 21.72 20.12 -19.51
N GLY A 346 20.99 20.82 -18.66
CA GLY A 346 21.12 22.28 -18.51
C GLY A 346 20.38 23.04 -19.63
N GLY A 347 20.49 24.36 -19.62
CA GLY A 347 19.92 25.27 -20.61
C GLY A 347 20.92 26.34 -21.05
N GLN A 348 20.51 27.23 -21.95
CA GLN A 348 21.38 28.28 -22.51
C GLN A 348 22.05 29.18 -21.46
N THR A 349 21.35 29.47 -20.35
CA THR A 349 21.83 30.41 -19.32
C THR A 349 22.07 29.76 -17.96
N SER A 350 21.83 28.45 -17.84
CA SER A 350 21.98 27.74 -16.56
C SER A 350 22.43 26.31 -16.80
N GLY A 351 23.45 25.84 -16.09
CA GLY A 351 23.87 24.44 -16.15
C GLY A 351 22.84 23.44 -15.61
N PRO A 352 23.23 22.17 -15.49
CA PRO A 352 22.44 21.13 -14.82
C PRO A 352 21.99 21.55 -13.42
N GLY A 353 20.79 21.15 -13.01
CA GLY A 353 20.27 21.52 -11.70
C GLY A 353 18.79 21.25 -11.50
N GLN A 354 18.27 21.65 -10.34
CA GLN A 354 16.85 21.55 -10.04
C GLN A 354 16.03 22.44 -10.97
N LYS A 355 14.99 21.88 -11.58
CA LYS A 355 14.03 22.58 -12.42
C LYS A 355 12.61 22.21 -12.00
N THR A 356 11.70 23.11 -12.35
CA THR A 356 10.26 22.93 -12.14
C THR A 356 9.58 23.10 -13.49
N LEU A 357 8.89 22.06 -13.93
CA LEU A 357 8.26 21.98 -15.23
C LEU A 357 6.74 22.04 -15.09
N LEU A 358 6.09 22.72 -16.02
CA LEU A 358 4.64 22.76 -16.17
C LEU A 358 4.19 21.86 -17.32
N HIS A 359 3.05 21.18 -17.15
CA HIS A 359 2.54 20.24 -18.15
C HIS A 359 2.30 20.92 -19.52
N ALA A 360 1.78 22.15 -19.54
CA ALA A 360 1.44 22.88 -20.77
C ALA A 360 2.65 23.14 -21.71
N LYS A 361 3.86 23.07 -21.16
CA LYS A 361 5.11 23.33 -21.88
C LYS A 361 5.86 22.05 -22.29
N VAL A 362 5.35 20.89 -21.91
CA VAL A 362 5.89 19.58 -22.30
C VAL A 362 5.19 19.11 -23.58
N ARG A 363 5.96 18.82 -24.63
CA ARG A 363 5.41 18.35 -25.92
C ARG A 363 5.70 16.88 -26.23
N ASP A 364 6.82 16.35 -25.75
CA ASP A 364 7.21 14.95 -25.91
C ASP A 364 7.84 14.48 -24.60
N MET A 365 7.58 13.24 -24.19
CA MET A 365 8.14 12.63 -22.99
C MET A 365 8.29 11.12 -23.20
N ARG A 366 9.45 10.57 -22.86
CA ARG A 366 9.72 9.13 -22.89
C ARG A 366 10.70 8.71 -21.81
N ILE A 367 10.63 7.45 -21.42
CA ILE A 367 11.53 6.85 -20.44
C ILE A 367 12.78 6.36 -21.15
N LEU A 368 13.95 6.64 -20.59
CA LEU A 368 15.25 6.16 -21.08
C LEU A 368 15.68 4.91 -20.31
N ASP A 369 16.51 4.06 -20.92
CA ASP A 369 17.07 2.87 -20.25
C ASP A 369 18.09 3.22 -19.15
N GLU A 370 18.68 4.41 -19.23
CA GLU A 370 19.64 4.88 -18.23
C GLU A 370 18.97 5.06 -16.86
N GLN A 371 19.56 4.43 -15.85
CA GLN A 371 19.17 4.59 -14.46
C GLN A 371 19.93 5.73 -13.78
N PHE A 372 19.35 6.29 -12.72
CA PHE A 372 20.01 7.30 -11.89
C PHE A 372 19.98 6.90 -10.41
N GLU A 373 21.01 7.32 -9.67
CA GLU A 373 20.96 7.27 -8.21
C GLU A 373 20.29 8.56 -7.68
N PRO A 374 19.20 8.46 -6.91
CA PRO A 374 18.44 9.63 -6.48
C PRO A 374 19.28 10.58 -5.63
N ARG A 375 19.36 11.85 -6.07
CA ARG A 375 19.98 12.96 -5.33
C ARG A 375 19.08 13.49 -4.22
N PHE A 376 17.77 13.37 -4.42
CA PHE A 376 16.73 13.74 -3.47
C PHE A 376 15.79 12.56 -3.23
N PRO A 377 15.02 12.56 -2.13
CA PRO A 377 13.91 11.62 -1.98
C PRO A 377 12.94 11.71 -3.16
N ILE A 378 12.55 10.57 -3.72
CA ILE A 378 11.50 10.52 -4.75
C ILE A 378 10.15 10.51 -4.02
N GLU A 379 9.37 11.59 -4.17
CA GLU A 379 8.10 11.82 -3.49
C GLU A 379 6.88 11.65 -4.41
N LEU A 380 7.05 11.01 -5.57
CA LEU A 380 5.98 10.81 -6.55
C LEU A 380 4.77 10.03 -5.99
N ALA A 381 4.96 9.20 -4.96
CA ALA A 381 3.86 8.55 -4.26
C ALA A 381 2.88 9.53 -3.57
N LYS A 382 3.27 10.80 -3.37
CA LYS A 382 2.41 11.87 -2.85
C LYS A 382 1.64 12.62 -3.95
N ALA A 383 1.82 12.28 -5.23
CA ALA A 383 1.20 12.99 -6.35
C ALA A 383 -0.34 12.97 -6.25
N GLY A 384 -0.98 14.14 -6.18
CA GLY A 384 -2.44 14.23 -5.98
C GLY A 384 -2.87 14.52 -4.54
N GLN A 385 -1.93 14.68 -3.60
CA GLN A 385 -2.20 15.20 -2.26
C GLN A 385 -2.02 16.73 -2.22
N PRO A 386 -2.76 17.46 -1.35
CA PRO A 386 -2.49 18.87 -1.09
C PRO A 386 -1.04 19.08 -0.66
N SER A 387 -0.41 20.17 -1.14
CA SER A 387 0.94 20.54 -0.70
C SER A 387 0.90 21.13 0.71
N GLU A 388 1.88 20.78 1.55
CA GLU A 388 2.07 21.38 2.89
C GLU A 388 2.30 22.90 2.83
N LYS A 389 2.90 23.39 1.74
CA LYS A 389 3.07 24.82 1.47
C LYS A 389 2.21 25.22 0.27
N GLU A 390 1.08 25.85 0.56
CA GLU A 390 0.16 26.34 -0.49
C GLU A 390 0.79 27.42 -1.38
N HIS A 391 1.81 28.12 -0.89
CA HIS A 391 2.47 29.26 -1.54
C HIS A 391 3.94 28.98 -1.86
N PHE A 392 4.48 29.65 -2.89
CA PHE A 392 5.91 29.57 -3.25
C PHE A 392 6.80 30.13 -2.12
N GLY A 393 7.46 29.24 -1.39
CA GLY A 393 8.43 29.56 -0.35
C GLY A 393 9.32 28.34 -0.04
N ASP A 394 10.59 28.47 -0.44
CA ASP A 394 11.65 27.45 -0.48
C ASP A 394 11.45 26.31 -1.49
N GLY A 395 12.43 26.14 -2.39
CA GLY A 395 12.61 24.93 -3.18
C GLY A 395 12.75 23.69 -2.29
N ILE A 396 12.77 22.50 -2.91
CA ILE A 396 12.87 21.18 -2.25
C ILE A 396 13.62 21.32 -0.92
N VAL A 397 12.88 21.18 0.18
CA VAL A 397 13.39 21.35 1.54
C VAL A 397 14.69 20.57 1.64
N ARG A 398 15.78 21.27 2.00
CA ARG A 398 17.01 20.62 2.46
C ARG A 398 16.68 19.87 3.74
N THR A 399 16.08 18.69 3.64
CA THR A 399 16.11 17.73 4.74
C THR A 399 17.59 17.42 4.93
N ARG A 400 18.18 17.92 6.03
CA ARG A 400 19.56 17.63 6.41
C ARG A 400 19.73 16.12 6.40
N ALA A 401 20.35 15.60 5.35
CA ALA A 401 20.83 14.23 5.33
C ALA A 401 21.81 14.10 6.49
N ARG A 402 21.50 13.24 7.46
CA ARG A 402 22.51 12.77 8.40
C ARG A 402 23.61 12.11 7.55
N VAL A 403 24.80 12.66 7.66
CA VAL A 403 26.05 12.15 7.10
C VAL A 403 26.11 10.63 7.34
N PRO A 404 26.33 9.79 6.31
CA PRO A 404 26.61 8.38 6.53
C PRO A 404 27.92 8.26 7.33
N ARG A 405 27.84 7.58 8.47
CA ARG A 405 28.97 7.23 9.32
C ARG A 405 30.01 6.46 8.48
N LYS A 406 31.29 6.83 8.63
CA LYS A 406 32.45 6.27 7.91
C LYS A 406 32.32 4.76 7.69
N VAL A 407 32.32 4.36 6.42
CA VAL A 407 32.49 2.97 5.99
C VAL A 407 33.87 2.51 6.42
N SER A 408 33.91 1.60 7.39
CA SER A 408 35.09 0.80 7.72
C SER A 408 35.39 -0.11 6.53
N THR A 409 36.59 0.03 5.96
CA THR A 409 37.16 -0.85 4.95
C THR A 409 37.37 -2.24 5.56
N ARG A 410 36.51 -3.20 5.21
CA ARG A 410 36.79 -4.63 5.41
C ARG A 410 37.59 -5.16 4.22
N PRO A 411 38.63 -6.00 4.44
CA PRO A 411 39.47 -6.50 3.35
C PRO A 411 38.71 -7.46 2.43
N GLN A 412 39.07 -7.43 1.15
CA GLN A 412 38.61 -8.38 0.12
C GLN A 412 38.89 -9.82 0.56
N ALA A 413 37.83 -10.62 0.72
CA ALA A 413 37.94 -12.06 0.84
C ALA A 413 38.26 -12.68 -0.52
N ARG A 414 39.33 -13.48 -0.57
CA ARG A 414 39.76 -14.27 -1.73
C ARG A 414 38.65 -15.22 -2.22
N PRO A 415 38.59 -15.53 -3.53
CA PRO A 415 37.60 -16.46 -4.06
C PRO A 415 37.95 -17.88 -3.60
N ARG A 416 37.08 -18.49 -2.78
CA ARG A 416 37.12 -19.94 -2.53
C ARG A 416 36.55 -20.65 -3.75
N LYS A 417 37.39 -21.43 -4.45
CA LYS A 417 36.96 -22.46 -5.39
C LYS A 417 36.05 -23.44 -4.64
N GLY A 418 34.79 -23.55 -5.05
CA GLY A 418 33.87 -24.60 -4.59
C GLY A 418 34.06 -25.87 -5.43
N PRO A 419 33.93 -27.07 -4.85
CA PRO A 419 33.98 -28.31 -5.61
C PRO A 419 32.67 -28.56 -6.37
N LEU A 420 32.81 -29.12 -7.57
CA LEU A 420 31.75 -29.65 -8.44
C LEU A 420 31.09 -30.89 -7.84
N TRP A 421 29.89 -30.81 -7.29
CA TRP A 421 29.01 -31.98 -7.08
C TRP A 421 27.54 -31.61 -7.31
N GLY A 422 26.87 -32.38 -8.18
CA GLY A 422 25.46 -32.21 -8.56
C GLY A 422 24.52 -32.53 -7.41
N GLY A 423 24.18 -31.52 -6.60
CA GLY A 423 23.17 -31.61 -5.55
C GLY A 423 21.77 -31.28 -6.09
N MET A 424 20.76 -32.01 -5.63
CA MET A 424 19.35 -31.71 -5.88
C MET A 424 19.04 -30.25 -5.52
N SER A 425 18.47 -29.50 -6.47
CA SER A 425 18.03 -28.13 -6.24
C SER A 425 16.56 -28.11 -5.87
N TYR A 426 16.24 -27.57 -4.70
CA TYR A 426 14.87 -27.40 -4.21
C TYR A 426 14.38 -25.99 -4.56
N THR A 427 13.10 -25.86 -4.94
CA THR A 427 12.48 -24.54 -5.12
C THR A 427 11.59 -24.24 -3.93
N VAL A 428 11.90 -23.18 -3.21
CA VAL A 428 11.10 -22.71 -2.08
C VAL A 428 10.31 -21.49 -2.55
N GLN A 429 8.98 -21.53 -2.49
CA GLN A 429 8.11 -20.40 -2.83
C GLN A 429 7.61 -19.69 -1.58
N CYS A 430 7.67 -18.38 -1.61
CA CYS A 430 7.09 -17.54 -0.58
C CYS A 430 5.55 -17.58 -0.68
N PRO A 431 4.80 -17.97 0.37
CA PRO A 431 3.33 -17.96 0.36
C PRO A 431 2.73 -16.55 0.31
N TYR A 432 3.56 -15.53 0.55
CA TYR A 432 3.16 -14.13 0.54
C TYR A 432 3.32 -13.49 -0.85
N CYS A 433 4.54 -13.42 -1.37
CA CYS A 433 4.84 -12.71 -2.62
C CYS A 433 4.94 -13.64 -3.83
N LEU A 434 4.73 -14.95 -3.63
CA LEU A 434 4.83 -16.01 -4.64
C LEU A 434 6.21 -16.11 -5.32
N LYS A 435 7.21 -15.40 -4.78
CA LYS A 435 8.58 -15.43 -5.30
C LYS A 435 9.20 -16.78 -4.98
N LYS A 436 9.82 -17.37 -6.01
CA LYS A 436 10.51 -18.66 -5.94
C LYS A 436 12.00 -18.45 -5.68
N PHE A 437 12.56 -19.25 -4.79
CA PHE A 437 13.96 -19.22 -4.37
C PHE A 437 14.56 -20.60 -4.58
N LYS A 438 15.59 -20.71 -5.44
CA LYS A 438 16.33 -21.96 -5.60
C LYS A 438 17.29 -22.15 -4.42
N ARG A 439 17.27 -23.33 -3.81
CA ARG A 439 18.11 -23.70 -2.66
C ARG A 439 18.80 -25.04 -2.95
N SER A 440 20.03 -25.18 -2.50
CA SER A 440 20.76 -26.47 -2.49
C SER A 440 20.51 -27.28 -1.22
N THR A 441 19.75 -26.74 -0.27
CA THR A 441 19.38 -27.36 1.00
C THR A 441 17.87 -27.33 1.20
N LEU A 442 17.33 -28.33 1.90
CA LEU A 442 15.89 -28.58 2.10
C LEU A 442 15.27 -27.65 3.17
N THR A 443 15.75 -26.41 3.27
CA THR A 443 15.24 -25.42 4.23
C THR A 443 14.16 -24.55 3.60
N THR A 444 13.06 -24.37 4.31
CA THR A 444 11.97 -23.46 3.94
C THR A 444 12.21 -22.03 4.41
N ALA A 445 13.29 -21.73 5.16
CA ALA A 445 13.58 -20.38 5.62
C ALA A 445 13.95 -19.42 4.47
N LEU A 446 13.33 -18.24 4.50
CA LEU A 446 13.55 -17.13 3.57
C LEU A 446 14.20 -15.96 4.30
N ASN A 447 15.30 -15.47 3.74
CA ASN A 447 15.91 -14.22 4.19
C ASN A 447 14.94 -13.04 3.93
N PRO A 448 15.13 -11.90 4.63
CA PRO A 448 14.49 -10.65 4.25
C PRO A 448 14.67 -10.41 2.75
N HIS A 449 13.56 -10.33 2.03
CA HIS A 449 13.56 -10.18 0.59
C HIS A 449 12.50 -9.17 0.17
N LYS A 450 12.66 -8.64 -1.04
CA LYS A 450 11.64 -7.81 -1.67
C LYS A 450 10.71 -8.67 -2.52
N ASP A 451 9.44 -8.33 -2.51
CA ASP A 451 8.44 -8.86 -3.43
C ASP A 451 8.78 -8.48 -4.88
N SER A 452 7.97 -8.94 -5.83
CA SER A 452 8.15 -8.65 -7.25
C SER A 452 7.92 -7.18 -7.62
N ASN A 453 7.42 -6.35 -6.70
CA ASN A 453 7.20 -4.91 -6.86
C ASN A 453 8.28 -4.08 -6.13
N GLY A 454 9.28 -4.72 -5.53
CA GLY A 454 10.37 -4.03 -4.82
C GLY A 454 10.08 -3.66 -3.37
N TYR A 455 8.92 -4.04 -2.82
CA TYR A 455 8.56 -3.81 -1.42
C TYR A 455 9.07 -4.93 -0.51
N PRO A 456 9.45 -4.64 0.75
CA PRO A 456 9.88 -5.67 1.70
C PRO A 456 8.78 -6.71 1.97
N CYS A 457 9.01 -7.95 1.54
CA CYS A 457 8.12 -9.07 1.77
C CYS A 457 8.17 -9.50 3.24
N ALA A 458 7.01 -9.80 3.84
CA ALA A 458 6.89 -10.18 5.25
C ALA A 458 7.33 -11.62 5.51
N SER A 459 7.16 -12.52 4.52
CA SER A 459 7.46 -13.93 4.75
C SER A 459 8.95 -14.13 5.01
N ARG A 460 9.25 -14.82 6.11
CA ARG A 460 10.59 -15.35 6.43
C ARG A 460 10.66 -16.86 6.25
N HIS A 461 9.58 -17.45 5.73
CA HIS A 461 9.48 -18.86 5.45
C HIS A 461 8.70 -19.04 4.14
N GLY A 462 9.03 -20.08 3.39
CA GLY A 462 8.36 -20.50 2.18
C GLY A 462 7.89 -21.94 2.29
N TYR A 463 7.42 -22.50 1.20
CA TYR A 463 7.10 -23.92 1.08
C TYR A 463 7.80 -24.49 -0.15
N LEU A 464 8.09 -25.79 -0.14
CA LEU A 464 8.73 -26.46 -1.27
C LEU A 464 7.73 -26.64 -2.42
N VAL A 465 8.19 -26.44 -3.66
CA VAL A 465 7.40 -26.53 -4.90
C VAL A 465 8.14 -27.24 -6.01
#